data_AF-A0A958L9Y5-F1
#
_entry.id   AF-A0A958L9Y5-F1
#
_cell.length_a   1.000
_cell.length_b   1.000
_cell.length_c   1.000
_cell.angle_alpha   90.00
_cell.angle_beta   90.00
_cell.angle_gamma   90.00
#
_symmetry.space_group_name_H-M   'P 1'
#
loop_
_entity.id
_entity.type
_entity.pdbx_description
1 polymer ?
#
loop_
_entity_poly.entity_id
_entity_poly.type
_entity_poly.pdbx_seq_one_letter_code
_entity_poly.pdbx_strand_id
1 'polypeptide(L)'
;SNPELRTSHILVEIKPGASKQQIAEAEKRAKEIYEEVRRSKRPFEELVKLYTDDTMSKTTGGDIGYQSRVTLVPTYYDTAKNMKVGEVRGIIRTIYGFHIIKLTGRRDYQQANKRQIRAAVFDEKRKILFDKYFEGLKRKYTIKKNAQAINKIK
;
A
#
# COMPACT_ATOMS: atom_id res chain seq x y z
N SER A 1 -16.20 -7.85 -0.94
CA SER A 1 -15.44 -8.57 -1.98
C SER A 1 -13.95 -8.25 -1.85
N ASN A 2 -13.06 -9.16 -2.28
CA ASN A 2 -11.62 -8.93 -2.42
C ASN A 2 -11.26 -9.01 -3.91
N PRO A 3 -11.59 -7.96 -4.69
CA PRO A 3 -11.30 -7.94 -6.12
C PRO A 3 -9.80 -7.90 -6.39
N GLU A 4 -9.40 -8.35 -7.57
CA GLU A 4 -8.10 -8.01 -8.12
C GLU A 4 -8.16 -6.58 -8.67
N LEU A 5 -7.13 -5.79 -8.38
CA LEU A 5 -7.02 -4.39 -8.77
C LEU A 5 -5.80 -4.25 -9.67
N ARG A 6 -5.96 -3.54 -10.78
CA ARG A 6 -4.84 -3.11 -11.61
C ARG A 6 -4.58 -1.65 -11.36
N THR A 7 -3.34 -1.30 -11.06
CA THR A 7 -2.92 0.07 -10.78
C THR A 7 -1.69 0.44 -11.59
N SER A 8 -1.58 1.72 -11.91
CA SER A 8 -0.31 2.35 -12.26
C SER A 8 0.17 3.19 -11.07
N HIS A 9 1.48 3.27 -10.83
CA HIS A 9 2.01 4.04 -9.70
C HIS A 9 3.28 4.82 -9.96
N ILE A 10 3.45 5.88 -9.17
CA ILE A 10 4.72 6.57 -8.93
C ILE A 10 5.17 6.20 -7.52
N LEU A 11 6.37 5.66 -7.39
CA LEU A 11 7.03 5.41 -6.12
C LEU A 11 8.11 6.47 -5.89
N VAL A 12 8.07 7.15 -4.76
CA VAL A 12 9.23 7.83 -4.18
C VAL A 12 9.82 6.90 -3.13
N GLU A 13 10.96 6.30 -3.45
CA GLU A 13 11.53 5.20 -2.68
C GLU A 13 12.14 5.69 -1.36
N ILE A 14 11.96 4.89 -0.30
CA ILE A 14 12.71 5.03 0.95
C ILE A 14 13.50 3.74 1.17
N LYS A 15 14.83 3.86 1.18
CA LYS A 15 15.72 2.72 1.44
C LYS A 15 15.58 2.22 2.88
N PRO A 16 15.74 0.90 3.11
CA PRO A 16 15.84 0.37 4.48
C PRO A 16 16.94 1.11 5.27
N GLY A 17 16.63 1.50 6.50
CA GLY A 17 17.57 2.24 7.36
C GLY A 17 17.68 3.74 7.09
N ALA A 18 16.81 4.31 6.22
CA ALA A 18 16.79 5.75 5.98
C ALA A 18 16.61 6.57 7.27
N SER A 19 17.36 7.66 7.37
CA SER A 19 17.27 8.61 8.48
C SER A 19 15.94 9.35 8.47
N LYS A 20 15.57 9.98 9.60
CA LYS A 20 14.38 10.83 9.69
C LYS A 20 14.39 11.96 8.65
N GLN A 21 15.57 12.51 8.38
CA GLN A 21 15.73 13.57 7.38
C GLN A 21 15.47 13.04 5.97
N GLN A 22 16.02 11.87 5.61
CA GLN A 22 15.80 11.25 4.30
C GLN A 22 14.32 10.90 4.08
N ILE A 23 13.63 10.44 5.12
CA ILE A 23 12.19 10.17 5.06
C ILE A 23 11.40 11.47 4.83
N ALA A 24 11.77 12.56 5.52
CA ALA A 24 11.12 13.86 5.35
C ALA A 24 11.34 14.46 3.94
N GLU A 25 12.55 14.30 3.39
CA GLU A 25 12.87 14.69 2.01
C GLU A 25 12.06 13.90 0.99
N ALA A 26 11.94 12.57 1.17
CA ALA A 26 11.10 11.72 0.33
C ALA A 26 9.61 12.11 0.42
N GLU A 27 9.11 12.44 1.61
CA GLU A 27 7.73 12.90 1.79
C GLU A 27 7.49 14.23 1.08
N LYS A 28 8.43 15.17 1.20
CA LYS A 28 8.36 16.47 0.51
C LYS A 28 8.32 16.28 -1.00
N ARG A 29 9.23 15.47 -1.56
CA ARG A 29 9.25 15.14 -3.00
C ARG A 29 7.94 14.48 -3.44
N ALA A 30 7.40 13.55 -2.64
CA ALA A 30 6.12 12.92 -2.95
C ALA A 30 4.95 13.92 -2.96
N LYS A 31 4.94 14.93 -2.08
CA LYS A 31 3.95 16.02 -2.08
C LYS A 31 4.04 16.86 -3.35
N GLU A 32 5.25 17.26 -3.73
CA GLU A 32 5.47 18.05 -4.95
C GLU A 32 5.03 17.29 -6.21
N ILE A 33 5.37 16.00 -6.31
CA ILE A 33 4.94 15.15 -7.43
C ILE A 33 3.42 14.99 -7.43
N TYR A 34 2.78 14.81 -6.27
CA TYR A 34 1.34 14.64 -6.21
C TYR A 34 0.59 15.90 -6.67
N GLU A 35 1.07 17.08 -6.28
CA GLU A 35 0.52 18.35 -6.78
C GLU A 35 0.72 18.51 -8.29
N GLU A 36 1.89 18.12 -8.84
CA GLU A 36 2.11 18.07 -10.29
C GLU A 36 1.11 17.12 -10.96
N VAL A 37 0.94 15.90 -10.45
CA VAL A 37 0.00 14.92 -10.97
C VAL A 37 -1.43 15.44 -11.02
N ARG A 38 -1.84 16.23 -10.02
CA ARG A 38 -3.19 16.79 -9.96
C ARG A 38 -3.42 17.96 -10.92
N ARG A 39 -2.40 18.77 -11.19
CA ARG A 39 -2.50 19.96 -12.04
C ARG A 39 -2.14 19.70 -13.51
N SER A 40 -1.34 18.67 -13.77
CA SER A 40 -0.83 18.39 -15.11
C SER A 40 -1.94 17.89 -16.03
N LYS A 41 -1.88 18.33 -17.29
CA LYS A 41 -2.70 17.75 -18.38
C LYS A 41 -2.01 16.56 -19.04
N ARG A 42 -0.77 16.26 -18.64
CA ARG A 42 0.00 15.13 -19.20
C ARG A 42 -0.65 13.81 -18.78
N PRO A 43 -0.58 12.78 -19.63
CA PRO A 43 -0.96 11.43 -19.25
C PRO A 43 -0.16 10.97 -18.02
N PHE A 44 -0.81 10.24 -17.11
CA PHE A 44 -0.18 9.76 -15.87
C PHE A 44 1.08 8.93 -16.15
N GLU A 45 1.09 8.19 -17.26
CA GLU A 45 2.20 7.32 -17.67
C GLU A 45 3.46 8.11 -18.02
N GLU A 46 3.32 9.35 -18.52
CA GLU A 46 4.44 10.25 -18.74
C GLU A 46 5.01 10.78 -17.42
N LEU A 47 4.15 11.15 -16.49
CA LEU A 47 4.57 11.58 -15.15
C LEU A 47 5.28 10.45 -14.40
N VAL A 48 4.84 9.21 -14.59
CA VAL A 48 5.56 8.04 -14.08
C VAL A 48 6.99 7.98 -14.62
N LYS A 49 7.19 8.11 -15.94
CA LYS A 49 8.52 8.08 -16.55
C LYS A 49 9.46 9.13 -15.94
N LEU A 50 8.92 10.31 -15.66
CA LEU A 50 9.67 11.42 -15.07
C LEU A 50 10.02 11.19 -13.61
N TYR A 51 9.08 10.72 -12.80
CA TYR A 51 9.18 10.86 -11.35
C TYR A 51 9.36 9.57 -10.55
N THR A 52 9.00 8.41 -11.10
CA THR A 52 9.07 7.16 -10.32
C THR A 52 10.51 6.71 -10.10
N ASP A 53 10.78 6.24 -8.89
CA ASP A 53 12.01 5.53 -8.52
C ASP A 53 11.89 4.02 -8.78
N ASP A 54 10.67 3.51 -9.03
CA ASP A 54 10.46 2.11 -9.44
C ASP A 54 10.88 1.90 -10.89
N THR A 55 12.10 1.40 -11.08
CA THR A 55 12.68 1.15 -12.40
C THR A 55 11.97 0.02 -13.16
N MET A 56 11.35 -0.94 -12.47
CA MET A 56 10.70 -2.08 -13.10
C MET A 56 9.40 -1.67 -13.81
N SER A 57 8.59 -0.83 -13.18
CA SER A 57 7.33 -0.36 -13.77
C SER A 57 7.48 0.94 -14.57
N LYS A 58 8.62 1.65 -14.47
CA LYS A 58 8.86 2.92 -15.19
C LYS A 58 8.59 2.81 -16.70
N THR A 59 9.04 1.72 -17.33
CA THR A 59 8.91 1.52 -18.78
C THR A 59 7.48 1.18 -19.21
N THR A 60 6.67 0.61 -18.30
CA THR A 60 5.26 0.25 -18.51
C THR A 60 4.29 1.32 -18.01
N GLY A 61 4.76 2.57 -17.80
CA GLY A 61 3.90 3.65 -17.31
C GLY A 61 3.40 3.43 -15.88
N GLY A 62 4.15 2.66 -15.09
CA GLY A 62 3.87 2.38 -13.69
C GLY A 62 2.93 1.21 -13.47
N ASP A 63 2.49 0.53 -14.53
CA ASP A 63 1.53 -0.56 -14.45
C ASP A 63 2.16 -1.80 -13.80
N ILE A 64 1.51 -2.29 -12.73
CA ILE A 64 1.93 -3.48 -11.98
C ILE A 64 1.01 -4.69 -12.19
N GLY A 65 0.11 -4.62 -13.18
CA GLY A 65 -0.83 -5.69 -13.50
C GLY A 65 -1.93 -5.87 -12.46
N TYR A 66 -2.72 -6.93 -12.61
CA TYR A 66 -3.79 -7.26 -11.66
C TYR A 66 -3.18 -7.90 -10.41
N GLN A 67 -3.44 -7.27 -9.27
CA GLN A 67 -2.92 -7.69 -7.97
C GLN A 67 -4.06 -7.91 -6.98
N SER A 68 -3.86 -8.84 -6.04
CA SER A 68 -4.84 -9.14 -5.00
C SER A 68 -4.40 -8.57 -3.66
N ARG A 69 -5.28 -8.69 -2.65
CA ARG A 69 -4.96 -8.30 -1.27
C ARG A 69 -3.76 -9.07 -0.68
N VAL A 70 -3.42 -10.22 -1.25
CA VAL A 70 -2.29 -11.05 -0.80
C VAL A 70 -0.96 -10.54 -1.37
N THR A 71 -0.99 -9.94 -2.56
CA THR A 71 0.22 -9.51 -3.27
C THR A 71 0.57 -8.04 -3.05
N LEU A 72 -0.41 -7.20 -2.70
CA LEU A 72 -0.18 -5.79 -2.37
C LEU A 72 -0.02 -5.56 -0.88
N VAL A 73 0.79 -4.54 -0.54
CA VAL A 73 0.88 -4.02 0.83
C VAL A 73 -0.52 -3.56 1.28
N PRO A 74 -0.97 -3.89 2.51
CA PRO A 74 -2.35 -3.64 2.94
C PRO A 74 -2.82 -2.19 2.77
N THR A 75 -2.00 -1.20 3.17
CA THR A 75 -2.37 0.24 3.05
C THR A 75 -2.54 0.68 1.60
N TYR A 76 -1.73 0.13 0.70
CA TYR A 76 -1.86 0.36 -0.74
C TYR A 76 -3.15 -0.25 -1.27
N TYR A 77 -3.39 -1.54 -0.97
CA TYR A 77 -4.57 -2.26 -1.45
C TYR A 77 -5.87 -1.63 -0.94
N ASP A 78 -5.95 -1.33 0.34
CA ASP A 78 -7.15 -0.78 0.97
C ASP A 78 -7.47 0.62 0.41
N THR A 79 -6.44 1.41 0.04
CA THR A 79 -6.65 2.68 -0.67
C THR A 79 -7.21 2.44 -2.08
N ALA A 80 -6.57 1.58 -2.88
CA ALA A 80 -6.98 1.26 -4.25
C ALA A 80 -8.40 0.64 -4.30
N LYS A 81 -8.75 -0.19 -3.32
CA LYS A 81 -10.06 -0.85 -3.23
C LYS A 81 -11.21 0.15 -3.12
N ASN A 82 -10.97 1.32 -2.53
CA ASN A 82 -11.96 2.38 -2.35
C ASN A 82 -11.93 3.46 -3.46
N MET A 83 -11.21 3.22 -4.54
CA MET A 83 -11.12 4.10 -5.70
C MET A 83 -12.04 3.66 -6.84
N LYS A 84 -12.47 4.64 -7.63
CA LYS A 84 -13.09 4.43 -8.95
C LYS A 84 -12.02 4.18 -10.00
N VAL A 85 -12.32 3.39 -11.03
CA VAL A 85 -11.39 3.23 -12.16
C VAL A 85 -11.18 4.59 -12.84
N GLY A 86 -9.92 4.92 -13.12
CA GLY A 86 -9.46 6.22 -13.60
C GLY A 86 -9.06 7.20 -12.49
N GLU A 87 -9.47 6.96 -11.24
CA GLU A 87 -9.12 7.83 -10.11
C GLU A 87 -7.64 7.75 -9.78
N VAL A 88 -7.07 8.87 -9.36
CA VAL A 88 -5.70 8.98 -8.84
C VAL A 88 -5.76 9.36 -7.36
N ARG A 89 -4.96 8.69 -6.53
CA ARG A 89 -4.81 9.02 -5.10
C ARG A 89 -3.35 9.00 -4.68
N GLY A 90 -3.03 9.91 -3.77
CA GLY A 90 -1.76 10.01 -3.06
C GLY A 90 -1.99 10.86 -1.80
N ILE A 91 -1.10 10.84 -0.82
CA ILE A 91 0.19 10.14 -0.78
C ILE A 91 0.07 8.95 0.16
N ILE A 92 0.42 7.76 -0.31
CA ILE A 92 0.24 6.51 0.43
C ILE A 92 1.60 6.03 0.95
N ARG A 93 1.77 5.99 2.29
CA ARG A 93 2.99 5.43 2.90
C ARG A 93 2.90 3.90 2.95
N THR A 94 3.95 3.24 2.47
CA THR A 94 4.18 1.79 2.61
C THR A 94 5.57 1.53 3.19
N ILE A 95 6.01 0.28 3.24
CA ILE A 95 7.39 -0.06 3.59
C ILE A 95 8.41 0.37 2.53
N TYR A 96 8.00 0.51 1.26
CA TYR A 96 8.89 0.82 0.13
C TYR A 96 9.12 2.31 -0.06
N GLY A 97 8.22 3.15 0.45
CA GLY A 97 8.27 4.58 0.18
C GLY A 97 6.91 5.23 0.26
N PHE A 98 6.75 6.28 -0.53
CA PHE A 98 5.50 6.99 -0.74
C PHE A 98 4.98 6.73 -2.14
N HIS A 99 3.70 6.38 -2.26
CA HIS A 99 3.07 6.06 -3.53
C HIS A 99 2.00 7.06 -3.92
N ILE A 100 1.94 7.35 -5.21
CA ILE A 100 0.79 7.97 -5.88
C ILE A 100 0.28 6.95 -6.88
N ILE A 101 -0.99 6.61 -6.83
CA ILE A 101 -1.55 5.47 -7.56
C ILE A 101 -2.73 5.91 -8.42
N LYS A 102 -2.85 5.34 -9.61
CA LYS A 102 -4.01 5.42 -10.50
C LYS A 102 -4.66 4.05 -10.58
N LEU A 103 -5.96 3.94 -10.29
CA LEU A 103 -6.67 2.68 -10.48
C LEU A 103 -7.00 2.52 -11.97
N THR A 104 -6.45 1.52 -12.64
CA THR A 104 -6.61 1.31 -14.09
C THR A 104 -7.55 0.14 -14.42
N GLY A 105 -7.85 -0.73 -13.45
CA GLY A 105 -8.81 -1.81 -13.66
C GLY A 105 -9.25 -2.48 -12.37
N ARG A 106 -10.38 -3.17 -12.44
CA ARG A 106 -10.94 -3.97 -11.34
C ARG A 106 -11.53 -5.25 -11.92
N ARG A 107 -11.17 -6.39 -11.33
CA ARG A 107 -11.77 -7.71 -11.60
C ARG A 107 -12.46 -8.20 -10.37
N ASP A 108 -13.77 -8.37 -10.48
CA ASP A 108 -14.58 -8.97 -9.43
C ASP A 108 -14.35 -10.49 -9.34
N TYR A 109 -14.87 -11.08 -8.27
CA TYR A 109 -14.65 -12.48 -7.89
C TYR A 109 -14.80 -13.49 -9.03
N GLN A 110 -15.74 -13.28 -9.95
CA GLN A 110 -16.02 -14.20 -11.04
C GLN A 110 -14.89 -14.27 -12.09
N GLN A 111 -14.12 -13.20 -12.23
CA GLN A 111 -13.02 -13.07 -13.20
C GLN A 111 -11.63 -13.15 -12.55
N ALA A 112 -11.58 -13.16 -11.23
CA ALA A 112 -10.35 -13.13 -10.44
C ALA A 112 -9.89 -14.54 -10.02
N ASN A 113 -8.63 -14.66 -9.59
CA ASN A 113 -8.08 -15.93 -9.15
C ASN A 113 -8.74 -16.38 -7.82
N LYS A 114 -9.67 -17.34 -7.91
CA LYS A 114 -10.43 -17.85 -6.76
C LYS A 114 -9.57 -18.37 -5.61
N ARG A 115 -8.36 -18.88 -5.89
CA ARG A 115 -7.42 -19.35 -4.85
C ARG A 115 -6.89 -18.18 -4.03
N GLN A 116 -6.45 -17.11 -4.68
CA GLN A 116 -5.95 -15.92 -3.99
C GLN A 116 -7.03 -15.23 -3.18
N ILE A 117 -8.27 -15.18 -3.70
CA ILE A 117 -9.38 -14.60 -2.95
C ILE A 117 -9.69 -15.41 -1.69
N ARG A 118 -9.72 -16.75 -1.78
CA ARG A 118 -9.91 -17.60 -0.60
C ARG A 118 -8.82 -17.37 0.44
N ALA A 119 -7.55 -17.26 0.02
CA ALA A 119 -6.44 -16.98 0.92
C ALA A 119 -6.60 -15.60 1.61
N ALA A 120 -6.92 -14.54 0.85
CA ALA A 120 -7.16 -13.21 1.43
C ALA A 120 -8.32 -13.20 2.44
N VAL A 121 -9.43 -13.87 2.12
CA VAL A 121 -10.59 -13.99 3.02
C VAL A 121 -10.23 -14.79 4.28
N PHE A 122 -9.46 -15.87 4.13
CA PHE A 122 -9.00 -16.66 5.26
C PHE A 122 -8.09 -15.83 6.19
N ASP A 123 -7.13 -15.08 5.63
CA ASP A 123 -6.22 -14.22 6.39
C ASP A 123 -6.96 -13.12 7.14
N GLU A 124 -7.94 -12.49 6.50
CA GLU A 124 -8.79 -11.47 7.11
C GLU A 124 -9.60 -12.05 8.28
N LYS A 125 -10.30 -13.18 8.08
CA LYS A 125 -11.06 -13.85 9.15
C LYS A 125 -10.17 -14.32 10.29
N ARG A 126 -9.00 -14.88 9.96
CA ARG A 126 -8.00 -15.33 10.93
C ARG A 126 -7.50 -14.15 11.76
N LYS A 127 -7.15 -13.02 11.15
CA LYS A 127 -6.73 -11.82 11.87
C LYS A 127 -7.81 -11.35 12.85
N ILE A 128 -9.07 -11.25 12.41
CA ILE A 128 -10.19 -10.84 13.26
C ILE A 128 -10.37 -11.81 14.45
N LEU A 129 -10.31 -13.12 14.20
CA LEU A 129 -10.47 -14.12 15.25
C LEU A 129 -9.33 -14.06 16.28
N PHE A 130 -8.09 -13.93 15.80
CA PHE A 130 -6.91 -13.80 16.66
C PHE A 130 -6.94 -12.51 17.47
N ASP A 131 -7.29 -11.37 16.87
CA ASP A 131 -7.42 -10.09 17.57
C ASP A 131 -8.46 -10.22 18.71
N LYS A 132 -9.64 -10.78 18.41
CA LYS A 132 -10.71 -11.01 19.41
C LYS A 132 -10.26 -11.96 20.52
N TYR A 133 -9.57 -13.05 20.18
CA TYR A 133 -9.03 -14.01 21.14
C TYR A 133 -8.00 -13.36 22.08
N PHE A 134 -7.04 -12.61 21.52
CA PHE A 134 -6.01 -11.93 22.30
C PHE A 134 -6.56 -10.79 23.16
N GLU A 135 -7.59 -10.07 22.69
CA GLU A 135 -8.32 -9.13 23.55
C GLU A 135 -8.97 -9.84 24.74
N GLY A 136 -9.60 -10.99 24.52
CA GLY A 136 -10.17 -11.81 25.59
C GLY A 136 -9.11 -12.26 26.60
N LEU A 137 -7.95 -12.73 26.13
CA LEU A 137 -6.83 -13.09 27.00
C LEU A 137 -6.30 -11.90 27.81
N LYS A 138 -6.13 -10.73 27.19
CA LYS A 138 -5.68 -9.51 27.89
C LYS A 138 -6.66 -9.06 28.98
N ARG A 139 -7.96 -9.29 28.81
CA ARG A 139 -8.99 -8.97 29.83
C ARG A 139 -8.99 -10.01 30.95
N LYS A 140 -8.78 -11.29 30.62
CA LYS A 140 -8.79 -12.40 31.59
C LYS A 140 -7.51 -12.49 32.43
N TYR A 141 -6.38 -12.08 31.86
CA TYR A 141 -5.07 -12.16 32.52
C TYR A 141 -4.44 -10.77 32.61
N THR A 142 -4.20 -10.29 33.83
CA THR A 142 -3.53 -9.01 34.09
C THR A 142 -2.06 -9.09 33.68
N ILE A 143 -1.72 -8.50 32.53
CA ILE A 143 -0.33 -8.44 32.06
C ILE A 143 0.40 -7.30 32.79
N LYS A 144 1.31 -7.63 33.72
CA LYS A 144 2.29 -6.67 34.25
C LYS A 144 3.40 -6.48 33.22
N LYS A 145 3.36 -5.38 32.46
CA LYS A 145 4.43 -5.01 31.53
C LYS A 145 5.65 -4.51 32.31
N ASN A 146 6.79 -5.17 32.17
CA ASN A 146 8.05 -4.64 32.67
C ASN A 146 8.62 -3.62 31.67
N ALA A 147 8.46 -2.33 31.99
CA ALA A 147 8.88 -1.22 31.13
C ALA A 147 10.41 -1.20 30.87
N GLN A 148 11.22 -1.70 31.80
CA GLN A 148 12.69 -1.72 31.65
C GLN A 148 13.16 -2.75 30.62
N ALA A 149 12.47 -3.89 30.51
CA ALA A 149 12.79 -4.93 29.53
C ALA A 149 12.40 -4.54 28.09
N ILE A 150 11.30 -3.77 27.94
CA ILE A 150 10.77 -3.36 26.62
C ILE A 150 11.70 -2.32 25.95
N ASN A 151 12.38 -1.47 26.72
CA ASN A 151 13.29 -0.45 26.19
C ASN A 151 14.65 -0.99 25.73
N LYS A 152 15.02 -2.23 26.08
CA LYS A 152 16.26 -2.88 25.61
C LYS A 152 16.12 -3.57 24.24
N ILE A 153 14.90 -3.67 23.70
CA ILE A 153 14.58 -4.40 22.46
C ILE A 153 14.25 -3.43 21.30
N LYS A 154 14.16 -2.12 21.57
CA LYS A 154 14.03 -1.06 20.56
C LYS A 154 15.40 -0.54 20.17
#